data_AF-A0A9P8V6C9-F1
#
_entry.id   AF-A0A9P8V6C9-F1
#
_cell.length_a   1.000
_cell.length_b   1.000
_cell.length_c   1.000
_cell.angle_alpha   90.00
_cell.angle_beta   90.00
_cell.angle_gamma   90.00
#
_symmetry.space_group_name_H-M   'P 1'
#
loop_
_entity.id
_entity.type
_entity.pdbx_description
1 polymer ?
#
loop_
_entity_poly.entity_id
_entity_poly.type
_entity_poly.pdbx_seq_one_letter_code
_entity_poly.pdbx_strand_id
1 'polypeptide(L)'
;MQFSALVVLLATSAGVMADLHNYATCNSSIQPVNNVNTCNKKRDLSGDEPMSTNRSRIFGRSYGDNAAATRKACAAYRARNTGNEWWDKCPDCSVGQRRTSDPNYCVTSCESPAGHLGGDEWLYYCKQAGADSSEAY
;
A
#
# COMPACT_ATOMS: atom_id res chain seq x y z
N MET A 1 -21.62 -49.80 14.78
CA MET A 1 -20.54 -49.36 13.87
C MET A 1 -20.75 -47.87 13.63
N GLN A 2 -19.89 -47.01 14.19
CA GLN A 2 -19.99 -45.57 13.98
C GLN A 2 -19.12 -45.20 12.78
N PHE A 3 -19.74 -44.75 11.69
CA PHE A 3 -19.02 -44.19 10.54
C PHE A 3 -18.58 -42.77 10.90
N SER A 4 -17.30 -42.60 11.25
CA SER A 4 -16.66 -41.28 11.29
C SER A 4 -16.47 -40.81 9.85
N ALA A 5 -17.38 -39.96 9.37
CA ALA A 5 -17.18 -39.23 8.12
C ALA A 5 -16.28 -38.01 8.40
N LEU A 6 -14.99 -38.18 8.14
CA LEU A 6 -14.03 -37.09 8.05
C LEU A 6 -14.45 -36.17 6.88
N VAL A 7 -15.02 -35.01 7.21
CA VAL A 7 -15.27 -33.94 6.25
C VAL A 7 -13.93 -33.30 5.91
N VAL A 8 -13.31 -33.73 4.81
CA VAL A 8 -12.17 -33.03 4.22
C VAL A 8 -12.71 -31.84 3.45
N LEU A 9 -12.77 -30.68 4.11
CA LEU A 9 -12.98 -29.39 3.46
C LEU A 9 -11.72 -29.07 2.64
N LEU A 10 -11.75 -29.44 1.35
CA LEU A 10 -10.82 -28.93 0.36
C LEU A 10 -11.13 -27.45 0.15
N ALA A 11 -10.41 -26.58 0.86
CA ALA A 11 -10.32 -25.18 0.53
C ALA A 11 -9.63 -25.07 -0.83
N THR A 12 -10.42 -24.95 -1.90
CA THR A 12 -9.90 -24.61 -3.21
C THR A 12 -9.35 -23.19 -3.12
N SER A 13 -8.03 -23.05 -2.98
CA SER A 13 -7.34 -21.79 -3.22
C SER A 13 -7.45 -21.51 -4.72
N ALA A 14 -8.51 -20.81 -5.11
CA ALA A 14 -8.62 -20.22 -6.43
C ALA A 14 -7.48 -19.20 -6.54
N GLY A 15 -6.38 -19.61 -7.16
CA GLY A 15 -5.38 -18.68 -7.68
C GLY A 15 -6.02 -17.91 -8.82
N VAL A 16 -6.81 -16.89 -8.49
CA VAL A 16 -7.07 -15.80 -9.43
C VAL A 16 -5.71 -15.17 -9.66
N MET A 17 -5.17 -15.30 -10.87
CA MET A 17 -3.97 -14.58 -11.30
C MET A 17 -4.39 -13.10 -11.38
N ALA A 18 -4.46 -12.46 -10.23
CA ALA A 18 -4.61 -11.02 -10.13
C ALA A 18 -3.39 -10.39 -10.82
N ASP A 19 -3.60 -9.24 -11.46
CA ASP A 19 -2.51 -8.47 -12.07
C ASP A 19 -1.45 -8.20 -11.00
N LEU A 20 -0.23 -8.67 -11.29
CA LEU A 20 0.90 -8.68 -10.38
C LEU A 20 1.79 -7.47 -10.67
N HIS A 21 2.12 -6.73 -9.63
CA HIS A 21 2.80 -5.45 -9.73
C HIS A 21 4.09 -5.42 -8.91
N ASN A 22 4.98 -4.50 -9.27
CA ASN A 22 6.21 -4.27 -8.54
C ASN A 22 6.04 -3.25 -7.43
N TYR A 23 5.00 -2.40 -7.51
CA TYR A 23 4.76 -1.32 -6.57
C TYR A 23 3.29 -1.24 -6.19
N ALA A 24 3.03 -0.89 -4.93
CA ALA A 24 1.67 -0.67 -4.47
C ALA A 24 1.61 0.39 -3.37
N THR A 25 0.55 1.19 -3.35
CA THR A 25 0.31 2.27 -2.39
C THR A 25 -1.12 2.23 -1.85
N CYS A 26 -1.32 2.66 -0.60
CA CYS A 26 -2.63 2.85 -0.01
C CYS A 26 -3.00 4.34 -0.06
N ASN A 27 -4.22 4.64 -0.49
CA ASN A 27 -4.72 5.99 -0.67
C ASN A 27 -5.95 6.23 0.24
N SER A 28 -6.17 7.46 0.69
CA SER A 28 -7.34 7.79 1.52
C SER A 28 -7.98 9.10 1.11
N SER A 29 -9.30 9.15 1.23
CA SER A 29 -10.13 10.33 0.93
C SER A 29 -9.96 11.43 1.99
N ILE A 30 -9.44 11.05 3.16
CA ILE A 30 -9.18 11.92 4.30
C ILE A 30 -7.69 11.83 4.63
N GLN A 31 -6.89 12.74 4.08
CA GLN A 31 -5.59 13.08 4.66
C GLN A 31 -5.63 14.57 5.00
N PRO A 32 -5.34 14.98 6.25
CA PRO A 32 -5.12 16.39 6.52
C PRO A 32 -3.92 16.84 5.68
N VAL A 33 -4.11 17.91 4.90
CA VAL A 33 -3.12 18.47 3.95
C VAL A 33 -1.86 19.04 4.63
N ASN A 34 -1.65 18.78 5.92
CA ASN A 34 -0.46 19.15 6.69
C ASN A 34 0.65 18.10 6.65
N ASN A 35 0.45 16.95 5.99
CA ASN A 35 1.47 15.91 5.83
C ASN A 35 1.69 15.55 4.35
N VAL A 36 2.14 16.53 3.58
CA VAL A 36 2.61 16.32 2.20
C VAL A 36 3.96 15.60 2.28
N ASN A 37 4.02 14.35 1.79
CA ASN A 37 5.25 13.59 1.70
C ASN A 37 6.15 14.21 0.61
N THR A 38 7.09 15.09 1.00
CA THR A 38 8.08 15.63 0.07
C THR A 38 9.26 14.66 -0.06
N CYS A 39 9.74 14.43 -1.28
CA CYS A 39 10.88 13.54 -1.57
C CYS A 39 12.19 13.96 -0.89
N ASN A 40 12.25 15.18 -0.36
CA ASN A 40 13.45 15.82 0.16
C ASN A 40 13.21 16.37 1.56
N LYS A 41 12.85 15.53 2.54
CA LYS A 41 12.74 16.02 3.92
C LYS A 41 14.10 15.91 4.63
N LYS A 42 14.93 16.95 4.52
CA LYS A 42 15.51 17.44 5.78
C LYS A 42 14.35 18.11 6.49
N ARG A 43 13.98 17.60 7.66
CA ARG A 43 13.04 18.30 8.54
C ARG A 43 13.75 19.56 9.00
N ASP A 44 13.49 20.67 8.34
CA ASP A 44 13.76 21.96 8.90
C ASP A 44 12.60 22.24 9.88
N LEU A 45 12.65 21.59 11.05
CA LEU A 45 11.84 21.92 12.23
C LEU A 45 12.47 23.13 12.95
N SER A 46 12.95 24.10 12.19
CA SER A 46 13.59 25.31 12.70
C SER A 46 13.59 26.35 11.60
N GLY A 47 12.79 27.39 11.77
CA GLY A 47 12.82 28.56 10.90
C GLY A 47 11.47 28.88 10.31
N ASP A 48 10.89 29.91 10.88
CA ASP A 48 9.87 30.80 10.33
C ASP A 48 10.00 30.99 8.80
N GLU A 49 9.23 30.24 8.03
CA GLU A 49 8.86 30.61 6.66
C GLU A 49 7.32 30.63 6.63
N PRO A 50 6.68 31.78 6.32
CA PRO A 50 5.24 31.86 6.26
C PRO A 50 4.77 30.85 5.22
N MET A 51 3.84 29.98 5.60
CA MET A 51 3.19 28.99 4.75
C MET A 51 3.06 29.56 3.35
N SER A 52 3.96 29.14 2.44
CA SER A 52 3.99 29.70 1.10
C SER A 52 2.65 29.39 0.48
N THR A 53 1.85 30.46 0.41
CA THR A 53 0.55 30.56 -0.23
C THR A 53 0.75 30.43 -1.74
N ASN A 54 1.31 29.33 -2.22
CA ASN A 54 1.11 28.90 -3.59
C ASN A 54 -0.19 28.07 -3.67
N ARG A 55 -1.24 28.82 -3.33
CA ARG A 55 -2.62 28.87 -3.79
C ARG A 55 -3.07 27.90 -4.90
N SER A 56 -2.85 26.60 -4.74
CA SER A 56 -3.60 25.58 -5.49
C SER A 56 -3.99 24.36 -4.64
N ARG A 57 -4.00 24.50 -3.31
CA ARG A 57 -4.46 23.47 -2.36
C ARG A 57 -5.78 23.81 -1.63
N ILE A 58 -6.61 24.68 -2.20
CA ILE A 58 -7.90 25.07 -1.58
C ILE A 58 -9.10 24.33 -2.20
N PHE A 59 -8.97 23.71 -3.38
CA PHE A 59 -10.09 22.97 -4.01
C PHE A 59 -9.68 21.66 -4.71
N GLY A 60 -8.67 20.97 -4.19
CA GLY A 60 -8.31 19.64 -4.67
C GLY A 60 -8.46 18.65 -3.52
N ARG A 61 -9.49 17.80 -3.57
CA ARG A 61 -9.53 16.56 -2.78
C ARG A 61 -8.35 15.72 -3.28
N SER A 62 -7.17 15.91 -2.71
CA SER A 62 -6.02 15.08 -3.05
C SER A 62 -6.33 13.70 -2.45
N TYR A 63 -6.50 12.69 -3.30
CA TYR A 63 -6.35 11.31 -2.87
C TYR A 63 -4.94 11.19 -2.32
N GLY A 64 -4.80 11.34 -1.01
CA GLY A 64 -3.52 11.47 -0.34
C GLY A 64 -2.97 10.08 -0.12
N ASP A 65 -1.73 9.86 -0.55
CA ASP A 65 -0.92 8.74 -0.10
C ASP A 65 -1.04 8.61 1.43
N ASN A 66 -1.46 7.44 1.89
CA ASN A 66 -1.59 7.12 3.30
C ASN A 66 -0.39 6.26 3.71
N ALA A 67 0.75 6.91 3.92
CA ALA A 67 2.01 6.26 4.28
C ALA A 67 1.92 5.36 5.53
N ALA A 68 1.03 5.67 6.47
CA ALA A 68 0.80 4.82 7.64
C ALA A 68 0.09 3.52 7.25
N ALA A 69 -0.97 3.63 6.42
CA ALA A 69 -1.65 2.47 5.89
C ALA A 69 -0.74 1.65 4.98
N THR A 70 0.02 2.28 4.06
CA THR A 70 0.95 1.58 3.18
C THR A 70 1.98 0.76 3.95
N ARG A 71 2.56 1.31 5.02
CA ARG A 71 3.52 0.58 5.87
C ARG A 71 2.91 -0.63 6.56
N LYS A 72 1.70 -0.47 7.11
CA LYS A 72 0.97 -1.56 7.77
C LYS A 72 0.56 -2.64 6.77
N ALA A 73 0.01 -2.24 5.63
CA ALA A 73 -0.36 -3.12 4.55
C ALA A 73 0.85 -3.89 4.02
N CYS A 74 1.97 -3.23 3.76
CA CYS A 74 3.21 -3.89 3.29
C CYS A 74 3.76 -4.91 4.30
N ALA A 75 3.72 -4.59 5.60
CA ALA A 75 4.11 -5.54 6.64
C ALA A 75 3.20 -6.78 6.68
N ALA A 76 1.89 -6.59 6.56
CA ALA A 76 0.94 -7.70 6.49
C ALA A 76 1.10 -8.52 5.20
N TYR A 77 1.26 -7.85 4.06
CA TYR A 77 1.45 -8.46 2.73
C TYR A 77 2.72 -9.30 2.66
N ARG A 78 3.82 -8.83 3.27
CA ARG A 78 5.08 -9.57 3.42
C ARG A 78 4.93 -10.81 4.31
N ALA A 79 4.11 -10.71 5.36
CA ALA A 79 3.86 -11.81 6.29
C ALA A 79 2.84 -12.84 5.77
N ARG A 80 2.24 -12.60 4.60
CA ARG A 80 1.23 -13.51 4.04
C ARG A 80 1.83 -14.87 3.68
N ASN A 81 0.98 -15.87 3.79
CA ASN A 81 1.26 -17.23 3.36
C ASN A 81 -0.07 -17.90 3.00
N THR A 82 -0.56 -17.64 1.79
CA THR A 82 -1.88 -18.13 1.31
C THR A 82 -1.81 -19.50 0.65
N GLY A 83 -0.61 -20.04 0.48
CA GLY A 83 -0.36 -21.29 -0.23
C GLY A 83 1.14 -21.54 -0.46
N ASN A 84 1.46 -22.38 -1.43
CA ASN A 84 2.83 -22.81 -1.71
C ASN A 84 3.41 -22.27 -3.02
N GLU A 85 2.61 -21.56 -3.81
CA GLU A 85 3.04 -20.97 -5.07
C GLU A 85 3.90 -19.73 -4.82
N TRP A 86 4.64 -19.30 -5.84
CA TRP A 86 5.58 -18.18 -5.67
C TRP A 86 4.85 -16.85 -5.41
N TRP A 87 3.65 -16.65 -5.99
CA TRP A 87 2.78 -15.50 -5.73
C TRP A 87 2.02 -15.55 -4.39
N ASP A 88 1.97 -16.70 -3.70
CA ASP A 88 1.32 -16.85 -2.39
C ASP A 88 2.12 -16.21 -1.25
N LYS A 89 3.34 -15.74 -1.55
CA LYS A 89 4.31 -15.18 -0.62
C LYS A 89 4.92 -13.94 -1.24
N CYS A 90 5.44 -13.04 -0.42
CA CYS A 90 6.27 -11.94 -0.90
C CYS A 90 7.53 -11.78 -0.05
N PRO A 91 8.55 -12.64 -0.29
CA PRO A 91 9.79 -12.60 0.47
C PRO A 91 10.63 -11.33 0.20
N ASP A 92 10.41 -10.68 -0.94
CA ASP A 92 11.09 -9.48 -1.42
C ASP A 92 10.33 -8.18 -1.12
N CYS A 93 9.12 -8.26 -0.55
CA CYS A 93 8.33 -7.08 -0.20
C CYS A 93 9.05 -6.19 0.82
N SER A 94 9.19 -4.91 0.50
CA SER A 94 9.79 -3.91 1.37
C SER A 94 9.11 -2.56 1.23
N VAL A 95 9.20 -1.72 2.25
CA VAL A 95 8.66 -0.36 2.17
C VAL A 95 9.70 0.54 1.49
N GLY A 96 9.27 1.25 0.44
CA GLY A 96 10.06 2.23 -0.29
C GLY A 96 9.37 3.58 -0.41
N GLN A 97 10.02 4.48 -1.15
CA GLN A 97 9.45 5.77 -1.54
C GLN A 97 9.61 5.96 -3.04
N ARG A 98 8.54 6.33 -3.73
CA ARG A 98 8.56 6.61 -5.17
C ARG A 98 8.31 8.07 -5.43
N ARG A 99 9.07 8.64 -6.37
CA ARG A 99 8.78 9.98 -6.89
C ARG A 99 7.50 9.93 -7.71
N THR A 100 6.66 10.95 -7.56
CA THR A 100 5.53 11.13 -8.47
C THR A 100 5.97 11.92 -9.70
N SER A 101 5.02 12.23 -10.59
CA SER A 101 5.24 13.15 -11.71
C SER A 101 5.63 14.55 -11.24
N ASP A 102 5.30 14.94 -10.00
CA ASP A 102 5.87 16.11 -9.35
C ASP A 102 7.20 15.71 -8.69
N PRO A 103 8.36 16.23 -9.15
CA PRO A 103 9.66 15.87 -8.61
C PRO A 103 9.85 16.23 -7.12
N ASN A 104 8.96 17.06 -6.56
CA ASN A 104 8.98 17.46 -5.16
C ASN A 104 8.14 16.55 -4.26
N TYR A 105 7.33 15.66 -4.83
CA TYR A 105 6.39 14.83 -4.09
C TYR A 105 6.72 13.34 -4.22
N CYS A 106 6.72 12.65 -3.08
CA CYS A 106 6.98 11.21 -3.01
C CYS A 106 5.80 10.50 -2.37
N VAL A 107 5.55 9.28 -2.80
CA VAL A 107 4.59 8.38 -2.16
C VAL A 107 5.32 7.27 -1.44
N THR A 108 4.81 6.88 -0.28
CA THR A 108 5.28 5.66 0.39
C THR A 108 4.65 4.47 -0.32
N SER A 109 5.48 3.53 -0.77
CA SER A 109 5.04 2.35 -1.51
C SER A 109 5.52 1.07 -0.84
N CYS A 110 4.82 -0.03 -1.07
CA CYS A 110 5.38 -1.36 -0.94
C CYS A 110 6.01 -1.73 -2.28
N GLU A 111 7.23 -2.26 -2.24
CA GLU A 111 8.01 -2.63 -3.41
C GLU A 111 8.29 -4.13 -3.38
N SER A 112 8.06 -4.79 -4.51
CA SER A 112 8.39 -6.18 -4.77
C SER A 112 9.14 -6.27 -6.10
N PRO A 113 10.49 -6.33 -6.08
CA PRO A 113 11.29 -6.50 -7.29
C PRO A 113 10.88 -7.68 -8.18
N ALA A 114 10.35 -8.76 -7.59
CA ALA A 114 9.90 -9.95 -8.32
C ALA A 114 8.42 -9.89 -8.74
N GLY A 115 7.70 -8.81 -8.42
CA GLY A 115 6.34 -8.60 -8.90
C GLY A 115 5.30 -9.46 -8.17
N HIS A 116 5.34 -9.53 -6.84
CA HIS A 116 4.39 -10.34 -6.06
C HIS A 116 3.18 -9.55 -5.54
N LEU A 117 2.98 -8.28 -5.93
CA LEU A 117 1.89 -7.45 -5.39
C LEU A 117 0.61 -7.57 -6.24
N GLY A 118 -0.40 -8.29 -5.75
CA GLY A 118 -1.72 -8.38 -6.38
C GLY A 118 -2.59 -7.16 -6.07
N GLY A 119 -3.20 -6.54 -7.09
CA GLY A 119 -3.95 -5.28 -6.92
C GLY A 119 -5.20 -5.37 -6.03
N ASP A 120 -6.00 -6.43 -6.18
CA ASP A 120 -7.21 -6.66 -5.38
C ASP A 120 -6.88 -7.09 -3.94
N GLU A 121 -5.89 -7.96 -3.78
CA GLU A 121 -5.39 -8.39 -2.48
C GLU A 121 -4.77 -7.21 -1.72
N TRP A 122 -3.99 -6.37 -2.41
CA TRP A 122 -3.41 -5.16 -1.82
C TRP A 122 -4.49 -4.20 -1.29
N LEU A 123 -5.58 -4.00 -2.03
CA LEU A 123 -6.71 -3.18 -1.58
C LEU A 123 -7.30 -3.69 -0.25
N TYR A 124 -7.40 -5.01 -0.09
CA TYR A 124 -7.88 -5.61 1.16
C TYR A 124 -7.00 -5.20 2.35
N TYR A 125 -5.67 -5.30 2.22
CA TYR A 125 -4.76 -4.89 3.30
C TYR A 125 -4.76 -3.38 3.53
N CYS A 126 -4.91 -2.56 2.49
CA CYS A 126 -5.07 -1.11 2.65
C CYS A 126 -6.31 -0.77 3.47
N LYS A 127 -7.46 -1.42 3.19
CA LYS A 127 -8.69 -1.24 3.97
C LYS A 127 -8.52 -1.67 5.42
N GLN A 128 -7.89 -2.83 5.65
CA GLN A 128 -7.59 -3.29 7.01
C GLN A 128 -6.66 -2.32 7.77
N ALA A 129 -5.77 -1.64 7.04
CA ALA A 129 -4.88 -0.63 7.59
C ALA A 129 -5.52 0.76 7.79
N GLY A 130 -6.79 0.94 7.39
CA GLY A 130 -7.56 2.18 7.55
C GLY A 130 -7.51 3.14 6.35
N ALA A 131 -7.14 2.65 5.17
CA ALA A 131 -7.22 3.40 3.91
C ALA A 131 -8.48 3.07 3.11
N ASP A 132 -8.92 3.98 2.25
CA ASP A 132 -10.18 3.82 1.49
C ASP A 132 -9.94 3.14 0.12
N SER A 133 -8.77 3.37 -0.47
CA SER A 133 -8.40 2.90 -1.79
C SER A 133 -6.93 2.48 -1.86
N SER A 134 -6.54 1.91 -3.00
CA SER A 134 -5.18 1.50 -3.28
C SER A 134 -4.86 1.62 -4.76
N GLU A 135 -3.59 1.68 -5.09
CA GLU A 135 -3.08 1.63 -6.45
C GLU A 135 -1.89 0.68 -6.50
N ALA A 136 -1.79 -0.12 -7.56
CA ALA A 136 -0.67 -1.02 -7.83
C ALA A 136 -0.21 -0.82 -9.28
N TYR A 137 1.11 -0.83 -9.51
CA TYR A 137 1.75 -0.46 -10.78
C TYR A 137 3.18 -1.00 -10.93
#